data_AF-A0A5Z9VME2-F1
#
_entry.id   AF-A0A5Z9VME2-F1
#
_cell.length_a   1.000
_cell.length_b   1.000
_cell.length_c   1.000
_cell.angle_alpha   90.00
_cell.angle_beta   90.00
_cell.angle_gamma   90.00
#
_symmetry.space_group_name_H-M   'P 1'
#
loop_
_entity.id
_entity.type
_entity.pdbx_description
1 polymer ?
#
loop_
_entity_poly.entity_id
_entity_poly.type
_entity_poly.pdbx_seq_one_letter_code
_entity_poly.pdbx_strand_id
1 'polypeptide(L)'
;DSDTDSYMWFETGDNGNEYFKWRSRQSTTTKDLMNLKWDALYVLVKALFSSEVKISTVNALRIFNSSFGAIFRRSEECLHIIPTRENEGENGDIGPLRPFTLNLRTGRITMGHGLDVTGDIFANRFLINSSTGMWIHMRDQNVIMGRNAVSTDGAQALLRQDHADRKFMIGGLGNKQFGIYMINNSRTANGTDGQAYMDNNGNWLCGSQVIPGNYGNFDSRYVRDVRLGTRVVQLMARGGRYEIAGHALTGLRIIGEVDGDDEAIFRPIQKYINGIWYNVAQV
;
A
#
# COMPACT_ATOMS: atom_id res chain seq x y z
N ASP A 1 12.08 24.58 69.38
CA ASP A 1 11.94 23.46 68.43
C ASP A 1 10.70 23.55 67.54
N SER A 2 9.81 24.53 67.75
CA SER A 2 8.62 24.74 66.92
C SER A 2 8.87 25.59 65.66
N ASP A 3 10.13 25.86 65.31
CA ASP A 3 10.46 26.64 64.12
C ASP A 3 10.41 25.74 62.89
N THR A 4 9.58 26.09 61.92
CA THR A 4 9.30 25.28 60.71
C THR A 4 10.27 25.57 59.56
N ASP A 5 11.17 26.56 59.69
CA ASP A 5 12.13 26.96 58.66
C ASP A 5 13.52 27.22 59.26
N SER A 6 14.01 26.27 60.06
CA SER A 6 15.36 26.35 60.64
C SER A 6 16.43 25.86 59.67
N TYR A 7 17.46 26.66 59.39
CA TYR A 7 18.55 26.30 58.47
C TYR A 7 19.92 26.94 58.82
N MET A 8 21.01 26.26 58.42
CA MET A 8 22.37 26.83 58.39
C MET A 8 22.60 27.47 57.01
N TRP A 9 23.02 28.74 57.00
CA TRP A 9 23.23 29.49 55.75
C TRP A 9 24.70 29.85 55.53
N PHE A 10 25.05 30.05 54.27
CA PHE A 10 26.33 30.56 53.80
C PHE A 10 26.04 31.67 52.79
N GLU A 11 26.72 32.81 52.90
CA GLU A 11 26.49 33.99 52.07
C GLU A 11 27.81 34.56 51.52
N THR A 12 27.75 35.10 50.30
CA THR A 12 28.82 35.87 49.66
C THR A 12 28.24 37.20 49.18
N GLY A 13 28.98 38.31 49.32
CA GLY A 13 28.55 39.64 48.89
C GLY A 13 29.74 40.59 48.67
N ASP A 14 29.54 41.80 48.16
CA ASP A 14 28.26 42.50 47.90
C ASP A 14 28.12 42.95 46.43
N ASN A 15 28.75 42.24 45.48
CA ASN A 15 28.73 42.62 44.07
C ASN A 15 27.95 41.64 43.18
N GLY A 16 27.42 40.57 43.76
CA GLY A 16 26.62 39.56 43.06
C GLY A 16 27.43 38.65 42.13
N ASN A 17 28.76 38.80 42.12
CA ASN A 17 29.67 37.95 41.37
C ASN A 17 30.57 37.11 42.28
N GLU A 18 30.55 37.35 43.60
CA GLU A 18 31.10 36.43 44.58
C GLU A 18 30.30 35.12 44.57
N TYR A 19 30.99 33.98 44.70
CA TYR A 19 30.38 32.67 44.50
C TYR A 19 31.03 31.58 45.35
N PHE A 20 30.35 30.43 45.49
CA PHE A 20 30.88 29.28 46.25
C PHE A 20 31.61 28.29 45.33
N LYS A 21 32.76 27.78 45.77
CA LYS A 21 33.58 26.78 45.06
C LYS A 21 33.93 25.60 45.96
N TRP A 22 33.64 24.40 45.49
CA TRP A 22 34.11 23.13 46.09
C TRP A 22 35.21 22.52 45.22
N ARG A 23 36.33 22.16 45.84
CA ARG A 23 37.50 21.57 45.18
C ARG A 23 38.14 20.50 46.05
N SER A 24 38.83 19.56 45.43
CA SER A 24 39.66 18.55 46.13
C SER A 24 41.12 18.66 45.68
N ARG A 25 42.04 18.24 46.55
CA ARG A 25 43.49 18.25 46.29
C ARG A 25 44.08 16.86 46.47
N GLN A 26 44.83 16.42 45.48
CA GLN A 26 45.62 15.19 45.53
C GLN A 26 47.07 15.54 45.19
N SER A 27 47.98 15.44 46.16
CA SER A 27 49.37 15.93 46.05
C SER A 27 49.41 17.40 45.61
N THR A 28 50.03 17.71 44.47
CA THR A 28 50.11 19.06 43.89
C THR A 28 48.95 19.41 42.97
N THR A 29 48.08 18.46 42.61
CA THR A 29 46.95 18.69 41.70
C THR A 29 45.70 19.12 42.47
N THR A 30 45.11 20.22 42.04
CA THR A 30 43.80 20.70 42.51
C THR A 30 42.76 20.46 41.43
N LYS A 31 41.59 19.94 41.82
CA LYS A 31 40.46 19.73 40.92
C LYS A 31 39.23 20.43 41.47
N ASP A 32 38.70 21.37 40.70
CA ASP A 32 37.40 21.98 40.97
C ASP A 32 36.29 20.95 40.70
N LEU A 33 35.32 20.87 41.61
CA LEU A 33 34.25 19.88 41.57
C LEU A 33 32.90 20.53 41.25
N MET A 34 32.64 21.70 41.86
CA MET A 34 31.36 22.40 41.76
C MET A 34 31.53 23.89 42.01
N ASN A 35 30.81 24.73 41.26
CA ASN A 35 30.66 26.16 41.55
C ASN A 35 29.17 26.50 41.64
N LEU A 36 28.75 27.20 42.70
CA LEU A 36 27.41 27.77 42.81
C LEU A 36 27.53 29.27 42.62
N LYS A 37 27.06 29.77 41.46
CA LYS A 37 27.00 31.20 41.12
C LYS A 37 25.56 31.71 41.25
N TRP A 38 25.38 33.00 41.01
CA TRP A 38 24.07 33.66 41.04
C TRP A 38 23.03 33.04 40.09
N ASP A 39 23.47 32.64 38.89
CA ASP A 39 22.61 32.21 37.78
C ASP A 39 22.56 30.69 37.59
N ALA A 40 23.60 29.97 38.04
CA ALA A 40 23.72 28.54 37.79
C ALA A 40 24.57 27.79 38.82
N LEU A 41 24.21 26.53 39.02
CA LEU A 41 25.05 25.51 39.64
C LEU A 41 25.85 24.78 38.55
N TYR A 42 27.16 24.96 38.55
CA TYR A 42 28.08 24.28 37.64
C TYR A 42 28.67 23.05 38.32
N VAL A 43 28.21 21.87 37.95
CA VAL A 43 28.81 20.60 38.40
C VAL A 43 29.83 20.16 37.34
N LEU A 44 31.12 20.16 37.70
CA LEU A 44 32.25 19.89 36.80
C LEU A 44 32.64 18.40 36.75
N VAL A 45 31.81 17.58 37.39
CA VAL A 45 31.95 16.14 37.53
C VAL A 45 30.60 15.49 37.25
N LYS A 46 30.51 14.16 37.35
CA LYS A 46 29.21 13.47 37.23
C LYS A 46 28.30 13.88 38.39
N ALA A 47 27.07 14.28 38.08
CA ALA A 47 26.01 14.45 39.07
C ALA A 47 25.22 13.14 39.21
N LEU A 48 25.11 12.62 40.43
CA LEU A 48 24.34 11.41 40.75
C LEU A 48 23.22 11.81 41.71
N PHE A 49 21.96 11.56 41.33
CA PHE A 49 20.78 11.81 42.14
C PHE A 49 20.18 10.47 42.59
N SER A 50 19.90 10.30 43.89
CA SER A 50 19.32 9.06 44.45
C SER A 50 17.80 8.97 44.30
N SER A 51 17.16 10.04 43.81
CA SER A 51 15.72 10.18 43.64
C SER A 51 15.37 10.88 42.33
N GLU A 52 14.08 11.09 42.09
CA GLU A 52 13.56 11.81 40.93
C GLU A 52 14.17 13.22 40.81
N VAL A 53 14.55 13.60 39.59
CA VAL A 53 14.92 14.97 39.21
C VAL A 53 13.69 15.64 38.61
N LYS A 54 13.17 16.65 39.31
CA LYS A 54 12.01 17.43 38.87
C LYS A 54 12.46 18.74 38.26
N ILE A 55 11.99 19.03 37.05
CA ILE A 55 12.30 20.25 36.32
C ILE A 55 10.97 20.92 35.97
N SER A 56 10.74 22.11 36.50
CA SER A 56 9.49 22.87 36.30
C SER A 56 9.55 23.84 35.13
N THR A 57 10.72 24.03 34.53
CA THR A 57 10.90 24.88 33.36
C THR A 57 10.32 24.23 32.10
N VAL A 58 9.92 25.06 31.15
CA VAL A 58 9.33 24.62 29.88
C VAL A 58 10.39 23.91 29.02
N ASN A 59 11.54 24.56 28.82
CA ASN A 59 12.74 23.95 28.25
C ASN A 59 13.47 23.21 29.38
N ALA A 60 13.11 21.95 29.59
CA ALA A 60 13.48 21.22 30.81
C ALA A 60 14.89 20.63 30.74
N LEU A 61 15.24 19.96 29.64
CA LEU A 61 16.55 19.32 29.45
C LEU A 61 17.10 19.67 28.07
N ARG A 62 18.38 20.03 28.02
CA ARG A 62 19.13 20.24 26.78
C ARG A 62 20.31 19.27 26.71
N ILE A 63 20.46 18.62 25.58
CA ILE A 63 21.64 17.84 25.21
C ILE A 63 22.26 18.52 24.00
N PHE A 64 23.51 18.97 24.05
CA PHE A 64 24.06 19.83 22.99
C PHE A 64 25.53 19.60 22.70
N ASN A 65 25.94 20.04 21.52
CA ASN A 65 27.33 20.34 21.17
C ASN A 65 27.41 21.77 20.60
N SER A 66 28.53 22.13 19.97
CA SER A 66 28.71 23.46 19.35
C SER A 66 27.71 23.77 18.24
N SER A 67 27.23 22.75 17.52
CA SER A 67 26.37 22.91 16.35
C SER A 67 24.89 22.81 16.68
N PHE A 68 24.47 21.81 17.45
CA PHE A 68 23.05 21.57 17.72
C PHE A 68 22.80 21.21 19.18
N GLY A 69 21.64 21.63 19.66
CA GLY A 69 21.04 21.17 20.91
C GLY A 69 19.75 20.42 20.60
N ALA A 70 19.43 19.42 21.41
CA ALA A 70 18.13 18.77 21.47
C ALA A 70 17.48 19.12 22.80
N ILE A 71 16.34 19.80 22.75
CA ILE A 71 15.63 20.31 23.93
C ILE A 71 14.39 19.43 24.16
N PHE A 72 14.34 18.79 25.33
CA PHE A 72 13.14 18.16 25.85
C PHE A 72 12.28 19.26 26.46
N ARG A 73 11.22 19.60 25.74
CA ARG A 73 10.36 20.73 26.08
C ARG A 73 8.98 20.23 26.48
N ARG A 74 8.57 20.52 27.71
CA ARG A 74 7.17 20.38 28.13
C ARG A 74 6.47 21.73 27.94
N SER A 75 5.66 21.85 26.90
CA SER A 75 4.92 23.08 26.58
C SER A 75 3.45 22.74 26.46
N GLU A 76 2.59 23.50 27.14
CA GLU A 76 1.14 23.26 27.14
C GLU A 76 0.82 21.79 27.50
N GLU A 77 0.11 21.09 26.62
CA GLU A 77 -0.30 19.70 26.77
C GLU A 77 0.64 18.71 26.08
N CYS A 78 1.85 19.12 25.68
CA CYS A 78 2.73 18.30 24.87
C CYS A 78 4.15 18.20 25.46
N LEU A 79 4.75 17.02 25.29
CA LEU A 79 6.19 16.83 25.37
C LEU A 79 6.76 16.80 23.96
N HIS A 80 7.73 17.66 23.70
CA HIS A 80 8.44 17.72 22.42
C HIS A 80 9.93 17.42 22.62
N ILE A 81 10.55 16.89 21.56
CA ILE A 81 12.01 16.87 21.42
C ILE A 81 12.32 17.78 20.23
N ILE A 82 12.89 18.95 20.50
CA ILE A 82 13.05 20.03 19.50
C ILE A 82 14.54 20.35 19.34
N PRO A 83 15.09 20.27 18.12
CA PRO A 83 16.45 20.73 17.87
C PRO A 83 16.52 22.26 17.88
N THR A 84 17.67 22.81 18.26
CA THR A 84 18.01 24.23 18.04
C THR A 84 18.21 24.51 16.55
N ARG A 85 18.45 25.78 16.22
CA ARG A 85 19.11 26.11 14.95
C ARG A 85 20.57 25.65 14.96
N GLU A 86 21.15 25.53 13.76
CA GLU A 86 22.55 25.20 13.58
C GLU A 86 23.45 26.30 14.16
N ASN A 87 24.54 25.89 14.81
CA ASN A 87 25.49 26.71 15.55
C ASN A 87 24.94 27.44 16.79
N GLU A 88 23.72 27.08 17.22
CA GLU A 88 23.11 27.61 18.42
C GLU A 88 22.88 26.49 19.47
N GLY A 89 23.77 25.50 19.51
CA GLY A 89 23.51 24.28 20.29
C GLY A 89 23.41 24.51 21.80
N GLU A 90 24.34 25.27 22.37
CA GLU A 90 24.39 25.56 23.82
C GLU A 90 23.33 26.59 24.23
N ASN A 91 23.32 27.75 23.57
CA ASN A 91 22.56 28.93 24.01
C ASN A 91 21.37 29.29 23.10
N GLY A 92 21.18 28.60 21.99
CA GLY A 92 20.07 28.85 21.07
C GLY A 92 18.72 28.49 21.63
N ASP A 93 17.68 29.20 21.20
CA ASP A 93 16.31 28.82 21.49
C ASP A 93 15.85 27.60 20.65
N ILE A 94 14.61 27.17 20.85
CA ILE A 94 14.00 26.11 20.05
C ILE A 94 13.97 26.46 18.56
N GLY A 95 14.34 25.49 17.72
CA GLY A 95 14.24 25.62 16.27
C GLY A 95 12.81 25.48 15.74
N PRO A 96 12.62 25.62 14.41
CA PRO A 96 11.30 25.52 13.78
C PRO A 96 10.81 24.07 13.63
N LEU A 97 11.69 23.07 13.74
CA LEU A 97 11.35 21.67 13.49
C LEU A 97 10.52 21.08 14.65
N ARG A 98 9.63 20.14 14.33
CA ARG A 98 8.86 19.35 15.31
C ARG A 98 9.00 17.84 15.02
N PRO A 99 10.19 17.24 15.21
CA PRO A 99 10.42 15.85 14.85
C PRO A 99 9.56 14.87 15.66
N PHE A 100 9.44 15.08 16.98
CA PHE A 100 8.65 14.25 17.88
C PHE A 100 7.76 15.09 18.78
N THR A 101 6.48 14.73 18.88
CA THR A 101 5.52 15.31 19.82
C THR A 101 4.66 14.22 20.44
N LEU A 102 4.62 14.17 21.77
CA LEU A 102 3.67 13.37 22.55
C LEU A 102 2.63 14.31 23.16
N ASN A 103 1.37 14.14 22.77
CA ASN A 103 0.27 14.81 23.45
C ASN A 103 -0.01 14.10 24.80
N LEU A 104 0.18 14.82 25.90
CA LEU A 104 0.08 14.30 27.27
C LEU A 104 -1.35 14.01 27.71
N ARG A 105 -2.35 14.61 27.04
CA ARG A 105 -3.77 14.37 27.33
C ARG A 105 -4.28 13.07 26.69
N THR A 106 -3.79 12.74 25.49
CA THR A 106 -4.30 11.64 24.66
C THR A 106 -3.32 10.49 24.49
N GLY A 107 -2.04 10.69 24.82
CA GLY A 107 -0.96 9.74 24.54
C GLY A 107 -0.56 9.65 23.07
N ARG A 108 -1.18 10.46 22.17
CA ARG A 108 -0.89 10.39 20.73
C ARG A 108 0.51 10.94 20.43
N ILE A 109 1.27 10.16 19.67
CA ILE A 109 2.56 10.57 19.11
C ILE A 109 2.38 11.11 17.69
N THR A 110 3.08 12.19 17.37
CA THR A 110 3.18 12.74 16.01
C THR A 110 4.64 12.92 15.63
N MET A 111 5.00 12.44 14.43
CA MET A 111 6.31 12.69 13.82
C MET A 111 6.16 13.70 12.68
N GLY A 112 6.74 14.89 12.82
CA GLY A 112 6.53 16.00 11.87
C GLY A 112 7.47 16.03 10.67
N HIS A 113 8.53 15.21 10.68
CA HIS A 113 9.60 15.26 9.67
C HIS A 113 9.96 13.86 9.14
N GLY A 114 8.94 13.05 8.88
CA GLY A 114 9.10 11.68 8.40
C GLY A 114 9.50 10.68 9.48
N LEU A 115 9.63 9.42 9.08
CA LEU A 115 10.02 8.30 9.94
C LEU A 115 10.67 7.23 9.04
N ASP A 116 11.94 6.91 9.28
CA ASP A 116 12.61 5.74 8.70
C ASP A 116 12.67 4.63 9.76
N VAL A 117 12.24 3.42 9.41
CA VAL A 117 12.23 2.25 10.30
C VAL A 117 13.05 1.14 9.66
N THR A 118 14.01 0.59 10.40
CA THR A 118 14.69 -0.66 10.04
C THR A 118 13.89 -1.84 10.59
N GLY A 119 13.47 -2.75 9.73
CA GLY A 119 12.66 -3.93 10.10
C GLY A 119 11.16 -3.71 9.91
N ASP A 120 10.36 -4.35 10.77
CA ASP A 120 8.90 -4.41 10.62
C ASP A 120 8.16 -3.29 11.36
N ILE A 121 7.02 -2.88 10.81
CA ILE A 121 6.05 -1.99 11.48
C ILE A 121 4.78 -2.78 11.78
N PHE A 122 4.43 -2.90 13.06
CA PHE A 122 3.18 -3.51 13.50
C PHE A 122 2.16 -2.45 13.89
N ALA A 123 1.00 -2.46 13.24
CA ALA A 123 -0.09 -1.53 13.51
C ALA A 123 -1.45 -2.21 13.31
N ASN A 124 -2.45 -1.81 14.10
CA ASN A 124 -3.82 -2.32 13.94
C ASN A 124 -4.44 -1.94 12.58
N ARG A 125 -4.17 -0.70 12.13
CA ARG A 125 -4.58 -0.18 10.83
C ARG A 125 -3.50 0.77 10.31
N PHE A 126 -3.28 0.76 9.00
CA PHE A 126 -2.44 1.73 8.32
C PHE A 126 -3.33 2.67 7.50
N LEU A 127 -3.38 3.94 7.90
CA LEU A 127 -4.16 4.96 7.22
C LEU A 127 -3.23 5.81 6.36
N ILE A 128 -3.63 6.04 5.12
CA ILE A 128 -2.93 6.92 4.18
C ILE A 128 -3.72 8.22 4.13
N ASN A 129 -3.03 9.36 4.18
CA ASN A 129 -3.64 10.66 3.90
C ASN A 129 -3.91 10.78 2.39
N SER A 130 -4.89 10.02 1.91
CA SER A 130 -5.20 9.86 0.49
C SER A 130 -5.73 11.15 -0.14
N SER A 131 -5.63 11.24 -1.46
CA SER A 131 -6.05 12.41 -2.24
C SER A 131 -6.87 12.01 -3.47
N THR A 132 -7.59 12.97 -4.03
CA THR A 132 -8.44 12.80 -5.23
C THR A 132 -8.00 13.77 -6.32
N GLY A 133 -8.07 13.37 -7.60
CA GLY A 133 -7.67 14.20 -8.72
C GLY A 133 -7.91 13.53 -10.07
N MET A 134 -7.30 14.08 -11.12
CA MET A 134 -7.34 13.50 -12.47
C MET A 134 -6.65 12.13 -12.51
N TRP A 135 -7.07 11.26 -13.44
CA TRP A 135 -6.47 9.94 -13.67
C TRP A 135 -4.94 9.97 -13.77
N ILE A 136 -4.37 10.94 -14.49
CA ILE A 136 -2.91 11.06 -14.66
C ILE A 136 -2.16 11.35 -13.35
N HIS A 137 -2.81 12.01 -12.38
CA HIS A 137 -2.21 12.37 -11.10
C HIS A 137 -2.16 11.21 -10.11
N MET A 138 -2.74 10.03 -10.41
CA MET A 138 -2.54 8.83 -9.59
C MET A 138 -1.05 8.46 -9.42
N ARG A 139 -0.16 9.01 -10.25
CA ARG A 139 1.30 8.90 -10.16
C ARG A 139 1.91 9.60 -8.95
N ASP A 140 1.25 10.64 -8.45
CA ASP A 140 1.78 11.55 -7.41
C ASP A 140 0.93 11.52 -6.13
N GLN A 141 -0.12 10.69 -6.09
CA GLN A 141 -0.98 10.57 -4.92
C GLN A 141 -0.23 9.93 -3.74
N ASN A 142 -0.64 10.29 -2.53
CA ASN A 142 -0.18 9.60 -1.33
C ASN A 142 -0.70 8.15 -1.36
N VAL A 143 0.21 7.20 -1.50
CA VAL A 143 -0.06 5.76 -1.57
C VAL A 143 1.00 4.98 -0.80
N ILE A 144 0.77 3.68 -0.63
CA ILE A 144 1.85 2.74 -0.31
C ILE A 144 2.56 2.41 -1.62
N MET A 145 3.88 2.64 -1.68
CA MET A 145 4.69 2.35 -2.85
C MET A 145 6.05 1.77 -2.44
N GLY A 146 6.68 1.03 -3.35
CA GLY A 146 8.07 0.61 -3.18
C GLY A 146 9.00 1.82 -3.22
N ARG A 147 9.92 1.92 -2.25
CA ARG A 147 10.99 2.94 -2.27
C ARG A 147 11.92 2.79 -3.47
N ASN A 148 12.09 1.55 -3.95
CA ASN A 148 12.94 1.20 -5.08
C ASN A 148 12.09 0.72 -6.25
N ALA A 149 12.34 1.28 -7.43
CA ALA A 149 11.74 0.80 -8.67
C ALA A 149 12.10 -0.67 -8.92
N VAL A 150 11.15 -1.43 -9.45
CA VAL A 150 11.41 -2.78 -9.96
C VAL A 150 12.32 -2.70 -11.19
N SER A 151 13.38 -3.51 -11.25
CA SER A 151 14.27 -3.56 -12.41
C SER A 151 13.58 -4.19 -13.62
N THR A 152 13.96 -3.80 -14.83
CA THR A 152 13.48 -4.46 -16.06
C THR A 152 13.71 -5.96 -15.98
N ASP A 153 12.67 -6.74 -16.30
CA ASP A 153 12.65 -8.21 -16.20
C ASP A 153 12.91 -8.79 -14.79
N GLY A 154 12.99 -7.94 -13.76
CA GLY A 154 13.02 -8.34 -12.35
C GLY A 154 11.62 -8.46 -11.76
N ALA A 155 11.42 -9.42 -10.85
CA ALA A 155 10.16 -9.60 -10.15
C ALA A 155 10.17 -8.83 -8.81
N GLN A 156 9.10 -8.10 -8.50
CA GLN A 156 8.92 -7.42 -7.21
C GLN A 156 7.46 -7.52 -6.76
N ALA A 157 7.25 -7.81 -5.47
CA ALA A 157 5.94 -7.78 -4.82
C ALA A 157 5.88 -6.62 -3.80
N LEU A 158 4.73 -5.98 -3.67
CA LEU A 158 4.48 -4.89 -2.73
C LEU A 158 3.47 -5.25 -1.64
N LEU A 159 2.56 -6.19 -1.94
CA LEU A 159 1.58 -6.70 -0.99
C LEU A 159 1.59 -8.23 -1.03
N ARG A 160 1.47 -8.86 0.13
CA ARG A 160 1.43 -10.31 0.28
C ARG A 160 0.34 -10.72 1.26
N GLN A 161 -0.37 -11.80 0.94
CA GLN A 161 -1.29 -12.48 1.83
C GLN A 161 -0.88 -13.96 1.92
N ASP A 162 -0.63 -14.42 3.15
CA ASP A 162 -0.27 -15.81 3.42
C ASP A 162 -1.52 -16.65 3.71
N HIS A 163 -1.60 -17.81 3.08
CA HIS A 163 -2.58 -18.86 3.34
C HIS A 163 -1.84 -20.13 3.81
N ALA A 164 -2.58 -21.13 4.29
CA ALA A 164 -2.01 -22.34 4.90
C ALA A 164 -0.99 -23.06 3.98
N ASP A 165 -1.26 -23.11 2.68
CA ASP A 165 -0.54 -23.90 1.68
C ASP A 165 -0.10 -23.08 0.45
N ARG A 166 -0.34 -21.77 0.44
CA ARG A 166 0.03 -20.87 -0.66
C ARG A 166 0.16 -19.42 -0.20
N LYS A 167 0.72 -18.58 -1.05
CA LYS A 167 0.80 -17.13 -0.85
C LYS A 167 0.31 -16.41 -2.10
N PHE A 168 -0.39 -15.30 -1.89
CA PHE A 168 -0.83 -14.40 -2.96
C PHE A 168 -0.09 -13.08 -2.85
N MET A 169 0.32 -12.55 -3.99
CA MET A 169 1.07 -11.31 -4.08
C MET A 169 0.44 -10.36 -5.09
N ILE A 170 0.47 -9.06 -4.77
CA ILE A 170 0.33 -7.99 -5.77
C ILE A 170 1.74 -7.50 -6.08
N GLY A 171 2.11 -7.58 -7.35
CA GLY A 171 3.47 -7.29 -7.81
C GLY A 171 3.56 -7.25 -9.32
N GLY A 172 4.77 -7.41 -9.84
CA GLY A 172 4.99 -7.37 -11.27
C GLY A 172 6.38 -7.80 -11.71
N LEU A 173 6.52 -7.94 -13.02
CA LEU A 173 7.78 -8.12 -13.73
C LEU A 173 8.11 -6.79 -14.41
N GLY A 174 9.25 -6.17 -14.05
CA GLY A 174 9.54 -4.79 -14.42
C GLY A 174 9.45 -4.53 -15.93
N ASN A 175 8.69 -3.49 -16.31
CA ASN A 175 8.35 -3.12 -17.69
C ASN A 175 7.56 -4.15 -18.51
N LYS A 176 7.02 -5.21 -17.88
CA LYS A 176 6.32 -6.29 -18.59
C LYS A 176 4.95 -6.59 -18.02
N GLN A 177 4.81 -6.67 -16.71
CA GLN A 177 3.62 -7.21 -16.06
C GLN A 177 3.35 -6.50 -14.73
N PHE A 178 2.07 -6.30 -14.41
CA PHE A 178 1.62 -5.94 -13.06
C PHE A 178 0.28 -6.61 -12.75
N GLY A 179 0.16 -7.28 -11.60
CA GLY A 179 -1.05 -8.03 -11.27
C GLY A 179 -0.93 -8.91 -10.04
N ILE A 180 -1.69 -10.00 -10.06
CA ILE A 180 -1.84 -10.96 -8.97
C ILE A 180 -1.11 -12.25 -9.32
N TYR A 181 -0.32 -12.74 -8.37
CA TYR A 181 0.46 -13.97 -8.50
C TYR A 181 0.23 -14.89 -7.31
N MET A 182 0.16 -16.19 -7.57
CA MET A 182 0.02 -17.24 -6.56
C MET A 182 1.26 -18.13 -6.57
N ILE A 183 1.78 -18.47 -5.39
CA ILE A 183 2.88 -19.43 -5.21
C ILE A 183 2.45 -20.43 -4.15
N ASN A 184 2.39 -21.71 -4.51
CA ASN A 184 2.14 -22.80 -3.55
C ASN A 184 3.37 -22.99 -2.65
N ASN A 185 3.14 -23.27 -1.37
CA ASN A 185 4.22 -23.49 -0.40
C ASN A 185 5.09 -24.71 -0.75
N SER A 186 4.56 -25.65 -1.55
CA SER A 186 5.28 -26.83 -2.03
C SER A 186 6.18 -26.57 -3.23
N ARG A 187 6.06 -25.41 -3.91
CA ARG A 187 6.89 -25.09 -5.08
C ARG A 187 8.35 -24.88 -4.66
N THR A 188 9.25 -25.57 -5.34
CA THR A 188 10.71 -25.44 -5.14
C THR A 188 11.42 -24.84 -6.36
N ALA A 189 10.88 -25.05 -7.57
CA ALA A 189 11.40 -24.45 -8.79
C ALA A 189 10.96 -22.98 -8.93
N ASN A 190 11.85 -22.12 -9.44
CA ASN A 190 11.52 -20.72 -9.72
C ASN A 190 10.28 -20.60 -10.61
N GLY A 191 9.41 -19.65 -10.30
CA GLY A 191 8.16 -19.41 -11.01
C GLY A 191 6.97 -19.20 -10.08
N THR A 192 5.78 -19.19 -10.67
CA THR A 192 4.49 -19.01 -9.98
C THR A 192 3.53 -20.10 -10.42
N ASP A 193 2.53 -20.40 -9.59
CA ASP A 193 1.53 -21.46 -9.83
C ASP A 193 0.21 -20.91 -10.37
N GLY A 194 0.02 -19.60 -10.33
CA GLY A 194 -1.09 -18.90 -10.97
C GLY A 194 -0.75 -17.43 -11.19
N GLN A 195 -1.19 -16.88 -12.33
CA GLN A 195 -0.94 -15.49 -12.72
C GLN A 195 -2.19 -14.89 -13.34
N ALA A 196 -2.52 -13.66 -12.94
CA ALA A 196 -3.53 -12.82 -13.57
C ALA A 196 -3.03 -11.36 -13.54
N TYR A 197 -2.66 -10.81 -14.69
CA TYR A 197 -1.93 -9.55 -14.75
C TYR A 197 -2.25 -8.74 -15.99
N MET A 198 -1.98 -7.44 -15.90
CA MET A 198 -1.95 -6.53 -17.04
C MET A 198 -0.56 -6.51 -17.66
N ASP A 199 -0.46 -6.65 -18.98
CA ASP A 199 0.81 -6.46 -19.70
C ASP A 199 1.10 -4.97 -19.99
N ASN A 200 2.26 -4.69 -20.58
CA ASN A 200 2.67 -3.34 -20.95
C ASN A 200 1.86 -2.71 -22.11
N ASN A 201 0.95 -3.46 -22.74
CA ASN A 201 0.02 -2.96 -23.77
C ASN A 201 -1.41 -2.77 -23.21
N GLY A 202 -1.64 -3.05 -21.93
CA GLY A 202 -2.94 -2.92 -21.29
C GLY A 202 -3.87 -4.13 -21.45
N ASN A 203 -3.40 -5.26 -21.97
CA ASN A 203 -4.19 -6.49 -22.04
C ASN A 203 -4.25 -7.14 -20.65
N TRP A 204 -5.37 -7.78 -20.32
CA TRP A 204 -5.48 -8.63 -19.14
C TRP A 204 -5.25 -10.10 -19.51
N LEU A 205 -4.22 -10.71 -18.94
CA LEU A 205 -3.82 -12.09 -19.21
C LEU A 205 -4.00 -12.95 -17.96
N CYS A 206 -4.36 -14.22 -18.17
CA CYS A 206 -4.37 -15.24 -17.14
C CYS A 206 -3.63 -16.47 -17.65
N GLY A 207 -2.78 -17.09 -16.82
CA GLY A 207 -2.09 -18.34 -17.15
C GLY A 207 -3.02 -19.57 -17.21
N SER A 208 -4.31 -19.39 -16.97
CA SER A 208 -5.35 -20.43 -16.93
C SER A 208 -6.66 -19.89 -17.51
N GLN A 209 -7.79 -20.51 -17.21
CA GLN A 209 -9.09 -20.08 -17.72
C GLN A 209 -9.53 -18.74 -17.13
N VAL A 210 -10.22 -17.93 -17.95
CA VAL A 210 -11.00 -16.77 -17.49
C VAL A 210 -12.47 -17.17 -17.55
N ILE A 211 -13.12 -17.26 -16.38
CA ILE A 211 -14.49 -17.76 -16.24
C ILE A 211 -15.39 -16.60 -15.81
N PRO A 212 -16.08 -15.91 -16.74
CA PRO A 212 -17.04 -14.88 -16.38
C PRO A 212 -18.31 -15.49 -15.78
N GLY A 213 -18.95 -14.78 -14.86
CA GLY A 213 -20.28 -15.15 -14.36
C GLY A 213 -21.41 -14.95 -15.38
N ASN A 214 -21.14 -14.25 -16.49
CA ASN A 214 -22.08 -13.98 -17.56
C ASN A 214 -21.36 -14.01 -18.92
N TYR A 215 -21.84 -14.87 -19.83
CA TYR A 215 -21.27 -15.06 -21.17
C TYR A 215 -22.02 -14.31 -22.29
N GLY A 216 -23.00 -13.45 -21.99
CA GLY A 216 -23.86 -12.84 -23.01
C GLY A 216 -23.12 -12.06 -24.12
N ASN A 217 -22.02 -11.40 -23.78
CA ASN A 217 -21.16 -10.72 -24.77
C ASN A 217 -20.36 -11.69 -25.66
N PHE A 218 -20.19 -12.95 -25.26
CA PHE A 218 -19.57 -14.02 -26.06
C PHE A 218 -20.62 -14.82 -26.82
N ASP A 219 -21.70 -15.22 -26.15
CA ASP A 219 -22.80 -16.03 -26.71
C ASP A 219 -23.52 -15.36 -27.89
N SER A 220 -23.48 -14.03 -27.94
CA SER A 220 -23.99 -13.21 -29.04
C SER A 220 -23.13 -13.23 -30.31
N ARG A 221 -21.91 -13.76 -30.24
CA ARG A 221 -20.93 -13.70 -31.34
C ARG A 221 -20.80 -14.99 -32.13
N TYR A 222 -21.15 -16.13 -31.53
CA TYR A 222 -20.84 -17.44 -32.09
C TYR A 222 -22.10 -18.28 -32.31
N VAL A 223 -22.07 -19.13 -33.34
CA VAL A 223 -23.04 -20.20 -33.52
C VAL A 223 -22.79 -21.24 -32.45
N ARG A 224 -23.81 -21.54 -31.65
CA ARG A 224 -23.73 -22.51 -30.56
C ARG A 224 -24.28 -23.88 -30.96
N ASP A 225 -25.12 -23.93 -32.00
CA ASP A 225 -25.69 -25.18 -32.52
C ASP A 225 -26.17 -25.03 -33.97
N VAL A 226 -26.30 -26.14 -34.71
CA VAL A 226 -26.82 -26.21 -36.09
C VAL A 226 -27.71 -27.44 -36.24
N ARG A 227 -28.89 -27.29 -36.87
CA ARG A 227 -29.83 -28.40 -37.08
C ARG A 227 -30.59 -28.33 -38.40
N LEU A 228 -31.24 -29.43 -38.76
CA LEU A 228 -32.32 -29.43 -39.74
C LEU A 228 -33.66 -29.13 -39.05
N GLY A 229 -34.36 -28.11 -39.51
CA GLY A 229 -35.66 -27.70 -38.98
C GLY A 229 -36.82 -28.56 -39.48
N THR A 230 -38.04 -28.02 -39.38
CA THR A 230 -39.27 -28.75 -39.71
C THR A 230 -39.33 -29.15 -41.18
N ARG A 231 -39.92 -30.32 -41.44
CA ARG A 231 -40.17 -30.87 -42.78
C ARG A 231 -41.03 -29.90 -43.61
N VAL A 232 -40.59 -29.61 -44.84
CA VAL A 232 -41.30 -28.89 -45.89
C VAL A 232 -41.46 -29.84 -47.08
N VAL A 233 -42.64 -29.86 -47.71
CA VAL A 233 -42.91 -30.73 -48.85
C VAL A 233 -43.24 -29.87 -50.06
N GLN A 234 -42.63 -30.17 -51.21
CA GLN A 234 -42.92 -29.52 -52.48
C GLN A 234 -43.28 -30.59 -53.52
N LEU A 235 -44.44 -30.42 -54.17
CA LEU A 235 -44.87 -31.33 -55.24
C LEU A 235 -43.97 -31.19 -56.46
N MET A 236 -43.67 -32.34 -57.08
CA MET A 236 -42.82 -32.43 -58.24
C MET A 236 -43.65 -32.60 -59.52
N ALA A 237 -43.38 -31.77 -60.51
CA ALA A 237 -43.82 -31.89 -61.89
C ALA A 237 -42.71 -32.42 -62.82
N ARG A 238 -43.11 -33.03 -63.93
CA ARG A 238 -42.20 -33.56 -64.97
C ARG A 238 -41.27 -32.47 -65.50
N GLY A 239 -39.95 -32.74 -65.47
CA GLY A 239 -38.91 -31.83 -65.99
C GLY A 239 -38.60 -30.61 -65.11
N GLY A 240 -39.21 -30.49 -63.92
CA GLY A 240 -38.97 -29.38 -62.99
C GLY A 240 -37.67 -29.50 -62.17
N ARG A 241 -37.25 -28.39 -61.57
CA ARG A 241 -36.15 -28.31 -60.58
C ARG A 241 -36.72 -27.85 -59.23
N TYR A 242 -36.27 -28.47 -58.14
CA TYR A 242 -36.80 -28.24 -56.79
C TYR A 242 -35.67 -27.82 -55.86
N GLU A 243 -35.66 -26.52 -55.52
CA GLU A 243 -34.71 -25.93 -54.60
C GLU A 243 -35.45 -24.90 -53.74
N ILE A 244 -35.21 -24.92 -52.42
CA ILE A 244 -35.74 -23.94 -51.49
C ILE A 244 -34.55 -23.32 -50.78
N ALA A 245 -34.41 -21.99 -50.86
CA ALA A 245 -33.27 -21.28 -50.27
C ALA A 245 -33.09 -21.66 -48.79
N GLY A 246 -31.87 -22.03 -48.44
CA GLY A 246 -31.52 -22.41 -47.06
C GLY A 246 -32.04 -23.78 -46.63
N HIS A 247 -32.55 -24.61 -47.55
CA HIS A 247 -33.02 -25.95 -47.26
C HIS A 247 -32.17 -27.01 -47.95
N ALA A 248 -32.07 -28.18 -47.32
CA ALA A 248 -31.53 -29.38 -47.94
C ALA A 248 -32.66 -30.32 -48.35
N LEU A 249 -32.50 -31.02 -49.48
CA LEU A 249 -33.35 -32.16 -49.82
C LEU A 249 -33.04 -33.31 -48.85
N THR A 250 -34.07 -33.85 -48.21
CA THR A 250 -33.96 -34.87 -47.16
C THR A 250 -34.76 -36.13 -47.45
N GLY A 251 -35.53 -36.15 -48.53
CA GLY A 251 -36.27 -37.32 -48.98
C GLY A 251 -37.02 -37.06 -50.28
N LEU A 252 -37.40 -38.16 -50.93
CA LEU A 252 -38.25 -38.18 -52.12
C LEU A 252 -39.33 -39.23 -51.90
N ARG A 253 -40.55 -38.94 -52.34
CA ARG A 253 -41.63 -39.93 -52.46
C ARG A 253 -42.12 -39.88 -53.90
N ILE A 254 -41.82 -40.93 -54.65
CA ILE A 254 -42.13 -41.03 -56.08
C ILE A 254 -43.03 -42.24 -56.32
N ILE A 255 -44.11 -42.07 -57.07
CA ILE A 255 -45.04 -43.14 -57.44
C ILE A 255 -45.16 -43.20 -58.97
N GLY A 256 -44.28 -43.98 -59.60
CA GLY A 256 -44.29 -44.10 -61.07
C GLY A 256 -43.42 -43.05 -61.76
N GLU A 257 -43.97 -42.35 -62.75
CA GLU A 257 -43.29 -41.24 -63.44
C GLU A 257 -43.56 -39.93 -62.70
N VAL A 258 -42.58 -39.02 -62.66
CA VAL A 258 -42.79 -37.72 -62.00
C VAL A 258 -43.82 -36.90 -62.76
N ASP A 259 -45.05 -36.81 -62.26
CA ASP A 259 -46.20 -36.30 -63.03
C ASP A 259 -47.14 -35.34 -62.29
N GLY A 260 -46.81 -34.98 -61.04
CA GLY A 260 -47.55 -33.97 -60.27
C GLY A 260 -48.05 -34.45 -58.91
N ASP A 261 -47.93 -35.73 -58.60
CA ASP A 261 -48.30 -36.31 -57.30
C ASP A 261 -47.10 -36.79 -56.44
N ASP A 262 -45.87 -36.64 -56.94
CA ASP A 262 -44.63 -36.94 -56.22
C ASP A 262 -44.16 -35.79 -55.33
N GLU A 263 -43.47 -36.11 -54.24
CA GLU A 263 -43.07 -35.15 -53.21
C GLU A 263 -41.55 -35.08 -53.03
N ALA A 264 -40.99 -33.88 -53.14
CA ALA A 264 -39.65 -33.54 -52.67
C ALA A 264 -39.72 -33.01 -51.23
N ILE A 265 -38.99 -33.65 -50.32
CA ILE A 265 -39.03 -33.35 -48.89
C ILE A 265 -37.79 -32.55 -48.50
N PHE A 266 -37.97 -31.30 -48.11
CA PHE A 266 -36.92 -30.38 -47.71
C PHE A 266 -36.93 -30.13 -46.19
N ARG A 267 -35.78 -29.74 -45.64
CA ARG A 267 -35.70 -29.19 -44.28
C ARG A 267 -34.79 -27.95 -44.27
N PRO A 268 -35.17 -26.86 -43.60
CA PRO A 268 -34.32 -25.69 -43.49
C PRO A 268 -33.09 -26.03 -42.64
N ILE A 269 -31.92 -25.61 -43.08
CA ILE A 269 -30.72 -25.63 -42.24
C ILE A 269 -30.85 -24.42 -41.29
N GLN A 270 -30.81 -24.66 -39.99
CA GLN A 270 -30.94 -23.65 -38.95
C GLN A 270 -29.66 -23.54 -38.11
N LYS A 271 -29.31 -22.33 -37.69
CA LYS A 271 -28.21 -22.04 -36.75
C LYS A 271 -28.73 -21.37 -35.48
N TYR A 272 -28.19 -21.75 -34.33
CA TYR A 272 -28.56 -21.22 -33.02
C TYR A 272 -27.53 -20.19 -32.56
N ILE A 273 -27.96 -18.94 -32.42
CA ILE A 273 -27.12 -17.82 -31.96
C ILE A 273 -27.89 -17.11 -30.85
N ASN A 274 -27.23 -16.90 -29.71
CA ASN A 274 -27.79 -16.13 -28.59
C ASN A 274 -29.22 -16.50 -28.14
N GLY A 275 -29.58 -17.78 -28.15
CA GLY A 275 -30.91 -18.20 -27.69
C GLY A 275 -31.96 -18.31 -28.80
N ILE A 276 -31.61 -17.96 -30.03
CA ILE A 276 -32.55 -17.85 -31.15
C ILE A 276 -32.09 -18.74 -32.31
N TRP A 277 -33.03 -19.47 -32.91
CA TRP A 277 -32.82 -20.25 -34.13
C TRP A 277 -33.09 -19.40 -35.37
N TYR A 278 -32.12 -19.34 -36.27
CA TYR A 278 -32.20 -18.62 -37.55
C TYR A 278 -32.11 -19.61 -38.71
N ASN A 279 -32.92 -19.44 -39.76
CA ASN A 279 -32.70 -20.16 -41.02
C ASN A 279 -31.45 -19.61 -41.73
N VAL A 280 -30.65 -20.50 -42.31
CA VAL A 280 -29.47 -20.14 -43.10
C VAL A 280 -29.92 -19.57 -44.45
N ALA A 281 -29.20 -18.58 -44.96
CA ALA A 281 -29.43 -18.05 -46.31
C ALA A 281 -28.65 -18.87 -47.36
N GLN A 282 -29.22 -18.99 -48.57
CA GLN A 282 -28.54 -19.49 -49.76
C GLN A 282 -28.32 -18.31 -50.71
N VAL A 283 -27.09 -18.17 -51.23
CA VAL A 283 -26.65 -17.04 -52.06
C VAL A 283 -26.34 -17.54 -53.47
#